data_AF-A0A7Z7BVT9-F1
#
_entry.id   AF-A0A7Z7BVT9-F1
#
_cell.length_a   1.000
_cell.length_b   1.000
_cell.length_c   1.000
_cell.angle_alpha   90.00
_cell.angle_beta   90.00
_cell.angle_gamma   90.00
#
_symmetry.space_group_name_H-M   'P 1'
#
loop_
_entity.id
_entity.type
_entity.pdbx_description
1 polymer ?
#
loop_
_entity_poly.entity_id
_entity_poly.type
_entity_poly.pdbx_seq_one_letter_code
_entity_poly.pdbx_strand_id
1 'polypeptide(L)'
;MSSVSLTLIGKPGCHLCDDAREVIHSVIDQLPDGSPTVTVEERDILQDAELHEKYVEEIPVVLVDGRVHTYWRVDPTRLRTALLEAE
;
A
#
# COMPACT_ATOMS: atom_id res chain seq x y z
N MET A 1 12.76 -7.77 -15.21
CA MET A 1 12.55 -7.20 -13.86
C MET A 1 11.12 -6.73 -13.84
N SER A 2 10.24 -7.47 -13.16
CA SER A 2 8.82 -7.09 -13.03
C SER A 2 8.71 -5.82 -12.18
N SER A 3 7.69 -5.01 -12.43
CA SER A 3 7.39 -3.80 -11.67
C SER A 3 6.06 -3.99 -10.96
N VAL A 4 6.03 -3.72 -9.66
CA VAL A 4 4.83 -3.84 -8.82
C VAL A 4 4.38 -2.44 -8.42
N SER A 5 3.11 -2.12 -8.65
CA SER A 5 2.51 -0.85 -8.27
C SER A 5 1.78 -0.98 -6.94
N LEU A 6 2.21 -0.21 -5.95
CA LEU A 6 1.71 -0.25 -4.59
C LEU A 6 0.99 1.08 -4.31
N THR A 7 -0.32 1.06 -4.07
CA THR A 7 -1.09 2.29 -3.82
C THR A 7 -1.61 2.29 -2.39
N LEU A 8 -1.22 3.30 -1.59
CA LEU A 8 -1.76 3.56 -0.27
C LEU A 8 -2.88 4.59 -0.39
N ILE A 9 -4.11 4.14 -0.19
CA ILE A 9 -5.28 5.01 -0.08
C ILE A 9 -5.49 5.35 1.38
N GLY A 10 -5.47 6.64 1.68
CA GLY A 10 -5.62 7.14 3.05
C GLY A 10 -6.22 8.54 3.07
N LYS A 11 -6.09 9.20 4.22
CA LYS A 11 -6.41 10.62 4.38
C LYS A 11 -5.35 11.31 5.22
N PRO A 12 -5.09 12.61 5.01
CA PRO A 12 -4.21 13.38 5.87
C PRO A 12 -4.70 13.38 7.32
N GLY A 13 -3.77 13.28 8.26
CA GLY A 13 -4.07 13.28 9.70
C GLY A 13 -4.58 11.95 10.26
N CYS A 14 -4.51 10.86 9.51
CA CYS A 14 -4.84 9.52 10.01
C CYS A 14 -3.56 8.79 10.46
N HIS A 15 -3.41 8.56 11.77
CA HIS A 15 -2.24 7.87 12.33
C HIS A 15 -2.02 6.48 11.74
N LEU A 16 -3.10 5.73 11.44
CA LEU A 16 -2.97 4.42 10.80
C LEU A 16 -2.38 4.50 9.38
N CYS A 17 -2.64 5.58 8.64
CA CYS A 17 -2.05 5.79 7.32
C CYS A 17 -0.54 6.08 7.42
N ASP A 18 -0.12 6.81 8.45
CA ASP A 18 1.29 7.08 8.71
C ASP A 18 2.04 5.79 9.08
N ASP A 19 1.48 4.99 9.99
CA ASP A 19 2.02 3.66 10.34
C ASP A 19 2.12 2.75 9.10
N ALA A 20 1.09 2.74 8.25
CA ALA A 20 1.08 1.97 7.01
C ALA A 20 2.20 2.38 6.05
N ARG A 21 2.42 3.70 5.89
CA ARG A 21 3.51 4.24 5.08
C ARG A 21 4.86 3.78 5.62
N GLU A 22 5.12 3.93 6.92
CA GLU A 22 6.37 3.50 7.53
C GLU A 22 6.64 2.00 7.29
N VAL A 23 5.60 1.16 7.45
CA VAL A 23 5.69 -0.28 7.17
C VAL A 23 6.01 -0.55 5.70
N ILE A 24 5.33 0.11 4.76
CA ILE A 24 5.58 -0.06 3.32
C ILE A 24 7.02 0.28 2.97
N HIS A 25 7.51 1.44 3.40
CA HIS A 25 8.88 1.88 3.14
C HIS A 25 9.90 0.90 3.76
N SER A 26 9.68 0.49 5.01
CA SER A 26 10.52 -0.48 5.70
C SER A 26 10.58 -1.84 4.99
N VAL A 27 9.46 -2.32 4.43
CA VAL A 27 9.42 -3.56 3.66
C VAL A 27 10.21 -3.42 2.36
N ILE A 28 10.02 -2.33 1.63
CA ILE A 28 10.72 -2.08 0.36
C ILE A 28 12.22 -2.02 0.57
N ASP A 29 12.68 -1.33 1.63
CA ASP A 29 14.10 -1.22 1.98
C ASP A 29 14.72 -2.58 2.38
N GLN A 30 13.91 -3.53 2.84
CA GLN A 30 14.34 -4.87 3.24
C GLN A 30 14.17 -5.93 2.14
N LEU A 31 13.75 -5.55 0.93
CA LEU A 31 13.62 -6.48 -0.18
C LEU A 31 15.00 -6.98 -0.63
N PRO A 32 15.16 -8.30 -0.86
CA PRO A 32 16.43 -8.85 -1.31
C PRO A 32 16.78 -8.40 -2.75
N ASP A 33 18.07 -8.44 -3.07
CA ASP A 33 18.56 -8.17 -4.43
C ASP A 33 17.87 -9.07 -5.47
N GLY A 34 17.42 -8.47 -6.57
CA GLY A 34 16.66 -9.17 -7.62
C GLY A 34 15.13 -9.18 -7.43
N SER A 35 14.62 -8.54 -6.37
CA SER A 35 13.19 -8.29 -6.18
C SER A 35 12.61 -7.39 -7.28
N PRO A 36 11.29 -7.45 -7.54
CA PRO A 36 10.63 -6.54 -8.47
C PRO A 36 10.76 -5.08 -8.03
N THR A 37 10.74 -4.17 -9.00
CA THR A 37 10.78 -2.73 -8.72
C THR A 37 9.42 -2.30 -8.19
N VAL A 38 9.36 -1.86 -6.92
CA VAL A 38 8.12 -1.42 -6.28
C VAL A 38 7.97 0.09 -6.45
N THR A 39 6.83 0.52 -6.99
CA THR A 39 6.45 1.93 -7.08
C THR A 39 5.35 2.22 -6.07
N VAL A 40 5.58 3.15 -5.14
CA VAL A 40 4.59 3.54 -4.14
C VAL A 40 3.86 4.81 -4.58
N GLU A 41 2.54 4.75 -4.60
CA GLU A 41 1.66 5.89 -4.85
C GLU A 41 0.74 6.12 -3.65
N GLU A 42 0.61 7.38 -3.23
CA GLU A 42 -0.34 7.76 -2.18
C GLU A 42 -1.55 8.46 -2.79
N ARG A 43 -2.75 8.03 -2.39
CA ARG A 43 -4.01 8.61 -2.82
C ARG A 43 -4.81 9.08 -1.62
N ASP A 44 -5.27 10.33 -1.68
CA ASP A 44 -6.11 10.91 -0.65
C ASP A 44 -7.58 10.72 -1.02
N ILE A 45 -8.33 10.01 -0.18
CA ILE A 45 -9.78 9.87 -0.34
C ILE A 45 -10.50 11.22 -0.30
N LEU A 46 -9.95 12.25 0.33
CA LEU A 46 -10.56 13.58 0.38
C LEU A 46 -10.44 14.33 -0.96
N GLN A 47 -9.55 13.90 -1.85
CA GLN A 47 -9.36 14.48 -3.18
C GLN A 47 -10.07 13.69 -4.28
N ASP A 48 -10.64 12.52 -3.97
CA ASP A 48 -11.28 11.62 -4.91
C ASP A 48 -12.59 11.08 -4.34
N ALA A 49 -13.71 11.53 -4.90
CA ALA A 49 -15.05 11.16 -4.42
C ALA A 49 -15.34 9.66 -4.59
N GLU A 50 -14.79 9.00 -5.62
CA GLU A 50 -15.00 7.57 -5.85
C GLU A 50 -14.24 6.75 -4.80
N LEU A 51 -12.99 7.12 -4.52
CA LEU A 51 -12.21 6.49 -3.45
C LEU A 51 -12.83 6.74 -2.07
N HIS A 52 -13.35 7.94 -1.83
CA HIS A 52 -14.07 8.25 -0.60
C HIS A 52 -15.27 7.33 -0.40
N GLU A 53 -16.19 7.26 -1.35
CA GLU A 53 -17.39 6.44 -1.22
C GLU A 53 -17.06 4.96 -1.04
N LYS A 54 -15.99 4.49 -1.70
CA LYS A 54 -15.59 3.08 -1.68
C LYS A 54 -14.81 2.66 -0.43
N TYR A 55 -13.93 3.53 0.08
CA TYR A 55 -12.91 3.13 1.08
C TYR A 55 -12.93 3.95 2.37
N VAL A 56 -13.83 4.94 2.53
CA VAL A 56 -13.86 5.81 3.74
C VAL A 56 -13.95 5.06 5.07
N GLU A 57 -14.59 3.89 5.11
CA GLU A 57 -14.70 3.04 6.31
C GLU A 57 -13.53 2.04 6.46
N GLU A 58 -12.71 1.87 5.42
CA GLU A 58 -11.66 0.86 5.33
C GLU A 58 -10.23 1.46 5.37
N ILE A 59 -10.08 2.78 5.26
CA ILE A 59 -8.74 3.41 5.28
C ILE A 59 -7.95 3.08 6.57
N PRO A 60 -6.61 2.87 6.47
CA PRO A 60 -5.80 2.84 5.26
C PRO A 60 -6.07 1.58 4.41
N VAL A 61 -6.16 1.75 3.09
CA VAL A 61 -6.28 0.63 2.13
C VAL A 61 -5.02 0.56 1.29
N VAL A 62 -4.44 -0.63 1.18
CA VAL A 62 -3.28 -0.90 0.34
C VAL A 62 -3.71 -1.72 -0.86
N LEU A 63 -3.39 -1.21 -2.04
CA LEU A 63 -3.54 -1.91 -3.32
C LEU A 63 -2.17 -2.39 -3.79
N VAL A 64 -2.11 -3.62 -4.31
CA VAL A 64 -0.96 -4.16 -5.03
C VAL A 64 -1.44 -4.47 -6.44
N ASP A 65 -0.83 -3.84 -7.45
CA ASP A 65 -1.21 -3.90 -8.86
C ASP A 65 -2.71 -3.63 -9.09
N GLY A 66 -3.23 -2.62 -8.39
CA GLY A 66 -4.64 -2.20 -8.46
C GLY A 66 -5.62 -3.14 -7.74
N ARG A 67 -5.14 -4.20 -7.07
CA ARG A 67 -5.97 -5.14 -6.30
C ARG A 67 -5.83 -4.87 -4.82
N VAL A 68 -6.97 -4.85 -4.09
CA VAL A 68 -6.94 -4.63 -2.64
C VAL A 68 -6.18 -5.77 -1.98
N HIS A 69 -5.05 -5.43 -1.37
CA HIS A 69 -4.21 -6.37 -0.63
C HIS A 69 -4.63 -6.42 0.84
N THR A 70 -4.76 -5.25 1.47
CA THR A 70 -5.16 -5.17 2.88
C THR A 70 -5.79 -3.81 3.20
N TYR A 71 -6.48 -3.76 4.34
CA TYR A 71 -7.06 -2.54 4.89
C TYR A 71 -6.91 -2.51 6.42
N TRP A 72 -7.03 -1.32 7.03
CA TRP A 72 -6.81 -0.99 8.45
C TRP A 72 -5.39 -1.20 9.00
N ARG A 73 -4.81 -2.39 8.86
CA ARG A 73 -3.48 -2.71 9.40
C ARG A 73 -2.63 -3.40 8.35
N VAL A 74 -1.52 -2.76 8.01
CA VAL A 74 -0.51 -3.33 7.12
C VAL A 74 0.42 -4.24 7.92
N ASP A 75 0.44 -5.52 7.57
CA ASP A 75 1.41 -6.47 8.11
C ASP A 75 2.65 -6.50 7.20
N PRO A 76 3.86 -6.17 7.70
CA PRO A 76 5.06 -6.12 6.89
C PRO A 76 5.40 -7.47 6.25
N THR A 77 5.13 -8.57 6.94
CA THR A 77 5.45 -9.91 6.46
C THR A 77 4.52 -10.28 5.31
N ARG A 78 3.21 -10.01 5.46
CA ARG A 78 2.23 -10.27 4.40
C ARG A 78 2.46 -9.40 3.18
N LEU A 79 2.76 -8.11 3.40
CA LEU A 79 3.05 -7.19 2.32
C LEU A 79 4.27 -7.65 1.54
N ARG A 80 5.37 -8.00 2.24
CA ARG A 80 6.57 -8.51 1.61
C ARG A 80 6.30 -9.73 0.75
N THR A 81 5.58 -10.73 1.28
CA THR A 81 5.22 -11.93 0.52
C THR A 81 4.43 -11.57 -0.74
N ALA A 82 3.44 -10.68 -0.62
CA ALA A 82 2.67 -10.25 -1.78
C ALA A 82 3.51 -9.53 -2.84
N LEU A 83 4.49 -8.72 -2.44
CA LEU A 83 5.40 -8.05 -3.38
C LEU A 83 6.35 -9.03 -4.08
N LEU A 84 6.72 -10.14 -3.42
CA LEU A 84 7.57 -11.18 -4.01
C LEU A 84 6.79 -12.16 -4.89
N GLU A 85 5.50 -12.35 -4.63
CA GLU A 85 4.59 -13.21 -5.40
C GLU A 85 3.86 -12.48 -6.52
N ALA A 86 3.89 -11.13 -6.54
CA ALA A 86 3.33 -10.33 -7.62
C ALA A 86 4.22 -10.45 -8.87
N GLU A 87 3.75 -11.23 -9.85
CA GLU A 87 4.41 -11.48 -11.15
C GLU A 87 4.00 -10.50 -12.25
#